data_AF-A0A953AK82-F1
#
_entry.id   AF-A0A953AK82-F1
#
_cell.length_a   1.000
_cell.length_b   1.000
_cell.length_c   1.000
_cell.angle_alpha   90.00
_cell.angle_beta   90.00
_cell.angle_gamma   90.00
#
_symmetry.space_group_name_H-M   'P 1'
#
loop_
_entity.id
_entity.type
_entity.pdbx_description
1 polymer ?
#
loop_
_entity_poly.entity_id
_entity_poly.type
_entity_poly.pdbx_seq_one_letter_code
_entity_poly.pdbx_strand_id
1 'polypeptide(L)'
;MEREEIQLGRAGSVETAQPGEDEELWSGEDGGDHTGWFCVRTDPFPCPAPGCSFVAEFMTAAHLVLVWEERDDPNLLRHAQRAKEVGRNPRIVSYEPIYGPSASYYAWEAAGRPVHGIRGK
;
A
#
# COMPACT_ATOMS: atom_id res chain seq x y z
N MET A 1 -52.66 -6.62 22.06
CA MET A 1 -51.66 -7.35 21.24
C MET A 1 -51.71 -6.74 19.87
N GLU A 2 -50.94 -5.66 19.69
CA GLU A 2 -50.78 -4.99 18.41
C GLU A 2 -49.46 -5.49 17.82
N ARG A 3 -49.51 -5.94 16.57
CA ARG A 3 -48.36 -6.42 15.81
C ARG A 3 -47.83 -5.23 15.03
N GLU A 4 -46.70 -4.67 15.44
CA GLU A 4 -45.96 -3.68 14.66
C GLU A 4 -45.38 -4.35 13.41
N GLU A 5 -45.79 -3.84 12.26
CA GLU A 5 -45.36 -4.25 10.93
C GLU A 5 -43.95 -3.74 10.65
N ILE A 6 -43.04 -4.65 10.33
CA ILE A 6 -41.66 -4.35 9.97
C ILE A 6 -41.66 -3.70 8.57
N GLN A 7 -41.44 -2.39 8.51
CA GLN A 7 -41.22 -1.69 7.25
C GLN A 7 -39.82 -2.01 6.71
N LEU A 8 -39.77 -2.88 5.69
CA LEU A 8 -38.60 -3.10 4.84
C LEU A 8 -38.29 -1.82 4.06
N GLY A 9 -37.35 -1.05 4.57
CA GLY A 9 -36.78 0.13 3.93
C GLY A 9 -36.00 -0.24 2.67
N ARG A 10 -36.68 -0.10 1.53
CA ARG A 10 -36.17 0.28 0.20
C ARG A 10 -34.65 0.51 0.15
N ALA A 11 -33.92 -0.40 -0.49
CA ALA A 11 -32.53 -0.19 -0.86
C ALA A 11 -32.43 1.07 -1.73
N GLY A 12 -31.96 2.16 -1.13
CA GLY A 12 -31.51 3.33 -1.87
C GLY A 12 -30.36 2.87 -2.78
N SER A 13 -30.49 3.17 -4.07
CA SER A 13 -29.41 2.97 -5.04
C SER A 13 -28.12 3.53 -4.44
N VAL A 14 -27.11 2.67 -4.28
CA VAL A 14 -25.74 3.14 -4.04
C VAL A 14 -25.35 3.89 -5.30
N GLU A 15 -25.40 5.22 -5.20
CA GLU A 15 -24.80 6.12 -6.17
C GLU A 15 -23.36 5.66 -6.30
N THR A 16 -23.02 5.14 -7.47
CA THR A 16 -21.68 4.67 -7.76
C THR A 16 -20.81 5.91 -7.75
N ALA A 17 -20.13 6.14 -6.63
CA ALA A 17 -19.15 7.21 -6.51
C ALA A 17 -18.10 6.98 -7.60
N GLN A 18 -18.23 7.74 -8.68
CA GLN A 18 -17.19 7.84 -9.70
C GLN A 18 -15.98 8.45 -8.98
N PRO A 19 -14.81 7.78 -8.94
CA PRO A 19 -13.64 8.40 -8.35
C PRO A 19 -13.34 9.66 -9.15
N GLY A 20 -13.47 10.81 -8.46
CA GLY A 20 -13.20 12.11 -9.02
C GLY A 20 -11.77 12.18 -9.50
N GLU A 21 -11.60 12.68 -10.72
CA GLU A 21 -10.32 13.01 -11.30
C GLU A 21 -9.67 14.12 -10.44
N ASP A 22 -8.39 13.95 -10.09
CA ASP A 22 -7.53 14.86 -9.29
C ASP A 22 -7.40 14.61 -7.76
N GLU A 23 -7.25 13.36 -7.31
CA GLU A 23 -6.45 13.09 -6.10
C GLU A 23 -4.96 13.29 -6.42
N GLU A 24 -4.33 14.28 -5.77
CA GLU A 24 -2.90 14.56 -5.88
C GLU A 24 -2.08 13.30 -5.54
N LEU A 25 -1.41 12.74 -6.55
CA LEU A 25 -0.66 11.49 -6.42
C LEU A 25 0.57 11.70 -5.53
N TRP A 26 0.61 11.01 -4.39
CA TRP A 26 1.77 11.06 -3.51
C TRP A 26 2.99 10.41 -4.17
N SER A 27 4.12 11.14 -4.22
CA SER A 27 5.37 10.72 -4.86
C SER A 27 6.47 10.31 -3.86
N GLY A 28 6.19 10.34 -2.56
CA GLY A 28 7.17 10.05 -1.51
C GLY A 28 7.68 11.31 -0.80
N GLU A 29 8.75 11.15 -0.03
CA GLU A 29 9.55 12.25 0.51
C GLU A 29 10.55 12.75 -0.53
N ASP A 30 10.90 14.03 -0.49
CA ASP A 30 11.99 14.58 -1.29
C ASP A 30 13.35 14.12 -0.71
N GLY A 31 13.93 13.06 -1.30
CA GLY A 31 15.38 12.98 -1.43
C GLY A 31 16.21 12.25 -0.37
N GLY A 32 15.80 11.04 0.04
CA GLY A 32 16.74 10.06 0.60
C GLY A 32 16.94 8.89 -0.38
N ASP A 33 18.18 8.54 -0.72
CA ASP A 33 18.43 7.32 -1.50
C ASP A 33 18.22 6.04 -0.68
N HIS A 34 17.91 6.17 0.63
CA HIS A 34 17.68 5.12 1.62
C HIS A 34 18.72 3.98 1.57
N THR A 35 19.93 4.25 1.09
CA THR A 35 20.99 3.25 1.01
C THR A 35 21.34 2.77 2.41
N GLY A 36 21.42 1.45 2.58
CA GLY A 36 21.68 0.83 3.89
C GLY A 36 20.44 0.56 4.74
N TRP A 37 19.27 1.03 4.32
CA TRP A 37 17.98 0.70 4.96
C TRP A 37 17.50 -0.68 4.52
N PHE A 38 16.37 -1.14 5.07
CA PHE A 38 15.79 -2.45 4.83
C PHE A 38 14.41 -2.37 4.21
N CYS A 39 14.08 -3.33 3.36
CA CYS A 39 12.76 -3.50 2.77
C CYS A 39 12.34 -4.98 2.78
N VAL A 40 11.08 -5.23 2.40
CA VAL A 40 10.53 -6.58 2.31
C VAL A 40 10.40 -6.98 0.85
N ARG A 41 11.23 -7.92 0.39
CA ARG A 41 11.06 -8.60 -0.90
C ARG A 41 9.97 -9.65 -0.78
N THR A 42 9.12 -9.78 -1.79
CA THR A 42 8.04 -10.78 -1.85
C THR A 42 8.04 -11.50 -3.20
N ASP A 43 7.25 -12.56 -3.33
CA ASP A 43 6.87 -13.05 -4.65
C ASP A 43 6.09 -11.94 -5.41
N PRO A 44 6.11 -11.94 -6.76
CA PRO A 44 5.45 -10.91 -7.56
C PRO A 44 3.97 -10.75 -7.22
N PHE A 45 3.55 -9.51 -6.97
CA PHE A 45 2.18 -9.18 -6.57
C PHE A 45 1.62 -8.04 -7.43
N PRO A 46 0.52 -8.26 -8.18
CA PRO A 46 -0.08 -7.21 -9.00
C PRO A 46 -0.72 -6.14 -8.12
N CYS A 47 -0.65 -4.89 -8.56
CA CYS A 47 -1.37 -3.79 -7.92
C CYS A 47 -2.88 -4.06 -7.96
N PRO A 48 -3.61 -3.95 -6.82
CA PRO A 48 -5.05 -4.19 -6.79
C PRO A 48 -5.87 -3.04 -7.40
N ALA A 49 -5.24 -1.92 -7.75
CA ALA A 49 -5.89 -0.76 -8.33
C ALA A 49 -6.50 -1.10 -9.72
N PRO A 50 -7.79 -0.79 -9.96
CA PRO A 50 -8.40 -1.02 -11.27
C PRO A 50 -7.61 -0.33 -12.40
N GLY A 51 -7.23 -1.11 -13.40
CA GLY A 51 -6.49 -0.60 -14.56
C GLY A 51 -4.99 -0.36 -14.34
N CYS A 52 -4.43 -0.70 -13.18
CA CYS A 52 -2.99 -0.63 -12.97
C CYS A 52 -2.30 -1.94 -13.39
N SER A 53 -1.27 -1.83 -14.24
CA SER A 53 -0.47 -2.96 -14.73
C SER A 53 0.79 -3.20 -13.89
N PHE A 54 1.01 -2.44 -12.82
CA PHE A 54 2.20 -2.55 -11.98
C PHE A 54 2.24 -3.89 -11.23
N VAL A 55 3.40 -4.55 -11.26
CA VAL A 55 3.67 -5.78 -10.51
C VAL A 55 4.86 -5.53 -9.59
N ALA A 56 4.63 -5.68 -8.29
CA ALA A 56 5.63 -5.40 -7.26
C ALA A 56 6.35 -6.69 -6.84
N GLU A 57 7.69 -6.68 -6.89
CA GLU A 57 8.53 -7.71 -6.24
C GLU A 57 8.91 -7.35 -4.80
N PHE A 58 8.54 -6.15 -4.36
CA PHE A 58 8.78 -5.64 -3.01
C PHE A 58 7.46 -5.20 -2.40
N MET A 59 7.45 -5.08 -1.07
CA MET A 59 6.36 -4.39 -0.40
C MET A 59 6.38 -2.91 -0.75
N THR A 60 5.28 -2.46 -1.36
CA THR A 60 5.13 -1.08 -1.81
C THR A 60 3.94 -0.41 -1.17
N ALA A 61 4.02 0.91 -1.05
CA ALA A 61 2.87 1.80 -0.90
C ALA A 61 2.92 2.84 -2.01
N ALA A 62 1.80 3.06 -2.71
CA ALA A 62 1.77 4.05 -3.80
C ALA A 62 2.89 3.82 -4.86
N HIS A 63 3.17 2.54 -5.19
CA HIS A 63 4.28 2.09 -6.06
C HIS A 63 5.70 2.46 -5.60
N LEU A 64 5.87 2.99 -4.39
CA LEU A 64 7.17 3.21 -3.76
C LEU A 64 7.51 2.02 -2.87
N VAL A 65 8.75 1.53 -2.94
CA VAL A 65 9.27 0.51 -2.03
C VAL A 65 9.27 1.09 -0.62
N LEU A 66 8.54 0.43 0.29
CA LEU A 66 8.57 0.83 1.69
C LEU A 66 9.90 0.39 2.33
N VAL A 67 10.54 1.33 3.00
CA VAL A 67 11.83 1.13 3.66
C VAL A 67 11.80 1.52 5.14
N TRP A 68 12.66 0.88 5.93
CA TRP A 68 12.90 1.13 7.35
C TRP A 68 14.39 1.17 7.62
N GLU A 69 14.83 2.05 8.53
CA GLU A 69 16.24 2.20 8.89
C GLU A 69 16.79 0.95 9.61
N GLU A 70 16.00 0.41 10.55
CA GLU A 70 16.41 -0.73 11.38
C GLU A 70 15.86 -2.05 10.85
N ARG A 71 16.71 -3.09 10.84
CA ARG A 71 16.35 -4.41 10.30
C ARG A 71 15.28 -5.13 11.12
N ASP A 72 15.29 -4.91 12.43
CA ASP A 72 14.37 -5.51 13.40
C ASP A 72 13.24 -4.56 13.83
N ASP A 73 13.01 -3.49 13.06
CA ASP A 73 11.90 -2.57 13.27
C ASP A 73 10.56 -3.33 13.42
N PRO A 74 9.79 -3.10 14.50
CA PRO A 74 8.54 -3.82 14.74
C PRO A 74 7.50 -3.65 13.64
N ASN A 75 7.43 -2.48 12.99
CA ASN A 75 6.53 -2.25 11.87
C ASN A 75 6.97 -3.05 10.64
N LEU A 76 8.27 -3.11 10.35
CA LEU A 76 8.81 -3.96 9.29
C LEU A 76 8.44 -5.42 9.53
N LEU A 77 8.72 -5.94 10.72
CA LEU A 77 8.43 -7.34 11.08
C LEU A 77 6.95 -7.66 11.00
N ARG A 78 6.08 -6.75 11.47
CA ARG A 78 4.62 -6.90 11.38
C ARG A 78 4.15 -7.00 9.92
N HIS A 79 4.69 -6.17 9.04
CA HIS A 79 4.30 -6.17 7.63
C HIS A 79 4.83 -7.41 6.89
N ALA A 80 6.06 -7.83 7.16
CA ALA A 80 6.58 -9.09 6.66
C ALA A 80 5.71 -10.27 7.12
N GLN A 81 5.31 -10.32 8.39
CA GLN A 81 4.43 -11.38 8.88
C GLN A 81 3.06 -11.39 8.16
N ARG A 82 2.44 -10.24 7.93
CA ARG A 82 1.19 -10.15 7.16
C ARG A 82 1.35 -10.62 5.72
N ALA A 83 2.46 -10.28 5.07
CA ALA A 83 2.76 -10.78 3.72
C ALA A 83 2.91 -12.32 3.69
N LYS A 84 3.49 -12.90 4.76
CA LYS A 84 3.59 -14.35 4.92
C LYS A 84 2.23 -15.02 5.06
N GLU A 85 1.32 -14.42 5.83
CA GLU A 85 -0.04 -14.94 6.07
C GLU A 85 -0.86 -15.06 4.78
N VAL A 86 -0.61 -14.18 3.81
CA VAL A 86 -1.24 -14.23 2.48
C VAL A 86 -0.40 -14.96 1.43
N GLY A 87 0.64 -15.69 1.85
CA GLY A 87 1.42 -16.57 0.96
C GLY A 87 2.41 -15.84 0.03
N ARG A 88 2.82 -14.60 0.32
CA ARG A 88 3.73 -13.81 -0.53
C ARG A 88 5.23 -14.05 -0.28
N ASN A 89 5.59 -15.11 0.46
CA ASN A 89 6.98 -15.54 0.71
C ASN A 89 7.98 -14.39 1.06
N PRO A 90 7.72 -13.59 2.11
CA PRO A 90 8.49 -12.40 2.39
C PRO A 90 9.94 -12.71 2.83
N ARG A 91 10.86 -11.81 2.47
CA ARG A 91 12.27 -11.79 2.90
C ARG A 91 12.69 -10.36 3.21
N ILE A 92 13.27 -10.16 4.38
CA ILE A 92 13.86 -8.86 4.77
C ILE A 92 15.24 -8.78 4.15
N VAL A 93 15.46 -7.76 3.33
CA VAL A 93 16.71 -7.51 2.60
C VAL A 93 17.14 -6.06 2.76
N SER A 94 18.43 -5.77 2.55
CA SER A 94 18.89 -4.40 2.40
C SER A 94 18.31 -3.80 1.12
N TYR A 95 17.84 -2.56 1.20
CA TYR A 95 17.34 -1.80 0.08
C TYR A 95 18.51 -1.31 -0.79
N GLU A 96 18.31 -1.36 -2.11
CA GLU A 96 19.21 -0.85 -3.12
C GLU A 96 18.41 0.06 -4.06
N PRO A 97 18.93 1.23 -4.47
CA PRO A 97 18.21 2.16 -5.36
C PRO A 97 17.76 1.53 -6.70
N ILE A 98 18.42 0.45 -7.13
CA ILE A 98 18.05 -0.29 -8.35
C ILE A 98 16.69 -0.99 -8.24
N TYR A 99 16.14 -1.17 -7.04
CA TYR A 99 14.81 -1.79 -6.83
C TYR A 99 13.64 -0.87 -7.22
N GLY A 100 13.89 0.42 -7.41
CA GLY A 100 12.88 1.41 -7.76
C GLY A 100 12.77 2.52 -6.73
N PRO A 101 11.86 3.49 -6.92
CA PRO A 101 11.69 4.59 -5.98
C PRO A 101 11.18 4.06 -4.62
N SER A 102 11.58 4.73 -3.55
CA SER A 102 11.32 4.30 -2.17
C SER A 102 10.70 5.40 -1.34
N ALA A 103 10.04 5.03 -0.25
CA ALA A 103 9.64 5.94 0.80
C ALA A 103 9.79 5.31 2.18
N SER A 104 10.19 6.11 3.17
CA SER A 104 10.14 5.70 4.57
C SER A 104 8.73 5.29 4.96
N TYR A 105 8.61 4.18 5.69
CA TYR A 105 7.34 3.79 6.31
C TYR A 105 6.72 4.91 7.15
N TYR A 106 7.55 5.64 7.89
CA TYR A 106 7.10 6.68 8.80
C TYR A 106 6.58 7.91 8.06
N ALA A 107 7.14 8.20 6.89
CA ALA A 107 6.64 9.29 6.05
C ALA A 107 5.36 8.93 5.32
N TRP A 108 5.25 7.69 4.83
CA TRP A 108 4.00 7.16 4.31
C TRP A 108 2.89 7.20 5.37
N GLU A 109 3.22 6.84 6.61
CA GLU A 109 2.29 6.90 7.75
C GLU A 109 1.90 8.35 8.07
N ALA A 110 2.87 9.27 8.13
CA ALA A 110 2.65 10.70 8.36
C ALA A 110 1.81 11.36 7.25
N ALA A 111 1.93 10.88 6.00
CA ALA A 111 1.13 11.31 4.87
C ALA A 111 -0.30 10.75 4.86
N GLY A 112 -0.72 10.03 5.91
CA GLY A 112 -2.08 9.48 6.01
C GLY A 112 -2.25 8.14 5.28
N ARG A 113 -1.16 7.44 5.00
CA ARG A 113 -1.14 6.09 4.39
C ARG A 113 -1.75 6.04 2.97
N PRO A 114 -1.28 6.89 2.04
CA PRO A 114 -1.78 6.89 0.66
C PRO A 114 -1.59 5.52 -0.01
N VAL A 115 -2.62 5.05 -0.72
CA VAL A 115 -2.64 3.71 -1.33
C VAL A 115 -2.33 3.71 -2.82
N HIS A 116 -2.50 4.85 -3.51
CA HIS A 116 -2.15 5.02 -4.92
C HIS A 116 -1.24 6.23 -5.11
N GLY A 117 -0.13 5.99 -5.79
CA GLY A 117 0.81 6.99 -6.29
C GLY A 117 1.33 6.49 -7.62
N ILE A 118 1.47 7.43 -8.55
CA ILE A 118 1.92 7.23 -9.93
C ILE A 118 0.97 6.36 -10.78
N ARG A 119 0.23 7.02 -11.69
CA ARG A 119 -0.35 6.38 -12.89
C ARG A 119 0.78 5.62 -13.59
N GLY A 120 0.67 4.29 -13.68
CA GLY A 120 1.55 3.51 -14.55
C GLY A 120 1.55 4.13 -15.95
N LYS A 121 2.74 4.30 -16.52
CA LYS A 121 2.89 4.70 -17.92
C LYS A 121 2.25 3.68 -18.85
#